data_AF-A0A539DJI0-F1
#
_entry.id   AF-A0A539DJI0-F1
#
_cell.length_a   1.000
_cell.length_b   1.000
_cell.length_c   1.000
_cell.angle_alpha   90.00
_cell.angle_beta   90.00
_cell.angle_gamma   90.00
#
_symmetry.space_group_name_H-M   'P 1'
#
loop_
_entity.id
_entity.type
_entity.pdbx_description
1 polymer ?
#
loop_
_entity_poly.entity_id
_entity_poly.type
_entity_poly.pdbx_seq_one_letter_code
_entity_poly.pdbx_strand_id
1 'polypeptide(L)'
;AAAIERERATLLREREAISTALEQGYRRLAAPVDEIDMHAAAARLSLRQMEGRLRLSLKTAAARAEEAAGDLDAFKRREQVRWRARTPDSLTMSTGMLVGLVAVEAIASAPIFANAMNGGLAQGYMAAVTLSALNASIGMIGGFFGIRYLQRRGRTLKVLGGLCTAAAVGFGLFFNVFASLWRARSVEALERAEALRAMAKGKSFDAEILAGQSDVLSLLFDTRHGETFILLTLGLIVLIGALVKGATGFDDPVPDHGALTRAAERDPRCGRVMTMRR
;
A
#
# COMPACT_ATOMS: atom_id res chain seq x y z
N ALA A 1 92.70 -8.55 55.73
CA ALA A 1 91.39 -8.73 56.39
C ALA A 1 90.40 -7.63 56.01
N ALA A 2 90.65 -6.35 56.34
CA ALA A 2 89.70 -5.25 56.10
C ALA A 2 89.35 -4.97 54.61
N ALA A 3 90.27 -5.23 53.67
CA ALA A 3 89.97 -5.09 52.23
C ALA A 3 88.97 -6.14 51.73
N ILE A 4 89.10 -7.39 52.21
CA ILE A 4 88.24 -8.52 51.84
C ILE A 4 86.82 -8.32 52.40
N GLU A 5 86.67 -7.77 53.60
CA GLU A 5 85.35 -7.46 54.18
C GLU A 5 84.63 -6.33 53.46
N ARG A 6 85.37 -5.31 52.99
CA ARG A 6 84.80 -4.23 52.16
C ARG A 6 84.32 -4.76 50.82
N GLU A 7 85.13 -5.61 50.18
CA GLU A 7 84.79 -6.23 48.90
C GLU A 7 83.61 -7.20 49.01
N ARG A 8 83.52 -7.93 50.13
CA ARG A 8 82.35 -8.77 50.43
C ARG A 8 81.09 -7.94 50.67
N ALA A 9 81.20 -6.81 51.37
CA ALA A 9 80.07 -5.93 51.62
C ALA A 9 79.56 -5.24 50.34
N THR A 10 80.46 -4.88 49.41
CA THR A 10 80.07 -4.36 48.09
C THR A 10 79.36 -5.44 47.27
N LEU A 11 79.88 -6.67 47.24
CA LEU A 11 79.25 -7.78 46.52
C LEU A 11 77.87 -8.15 47.07
N LEU A 12 77.66 -8.05 48.39
CA LEU A 12 76.35 -8.29 49.00
C LEU A 12 75.34 -7.20 48.62
N ARG A 13 75.75 -5.93 48.59
CA ARG A 13 74.88 -4.83 48.13
C ARG A 13 74.55 -4.94 46.66
N GLU A 14 75.51 -5.33 45.82
CA GLU A 14 75.27 -5.58 44.40
C GLU A 14 74.29 -6.74 44.20
N ARG A 15 74.45 -7.83 44.97
CA ARG A 15 73.52 -8.96 44.95
C ARG A 15 72.09 -8.53 45.35
N GLU A 16 71.94 -7.74 46.40
CA GLU A 16 70.62 -7.24 46.85
C GLU A 16 69.99 -6.27 45.84
N ALA A 17 70.80 -5.42 45.20
CA ALA A 17 70.35 -4.53 44.14
C ALA A 17 69.88 -5.32 42.90
N ILE A 18 70.59 -6.38 42.54
CA ILE A 18 70.21 -7.27 41.43
C ILE A 18 68.91 -8.03 41.77
N SER A 19 68.76 -8.53 42.99
CA SER A 19 67.53 -9.26 43.37
C SER A 19 66.30 -8.35 43.37
N THR A 20 66.42 -7.12 43.89
CA THR A 20 65.31 -6.15 43.87
C THR A 20 64.99 -5.69 42.45
N ALA A 21 65.98 -5.50 41.58
CA ALA A 21 65.76 -5.19 40.16
C ALA A 21 65.04 -6.33 39.42
N LEU A 22 65.40 -7.59 39.72
CA LEU A 22 64.73 -8.78 39.17
C LEU A 22 63.28 -8.88 39.64
N GLU A 23 63.00 -8.66 40.93
CA GLU A 23 61.63 -8.67 41.45
C GLU A 23 60.76 -7.55 40.85
N GLN A 24 61.32 -6.35 40.70
CA GLN A 24 60.62 -5.24 40.04
C GLN A 24 60.38 -5.51 38.54
N GLY A 25 61.36 -6.11 37.86
CA GLY A 25 61.22 -6.56 36.46
C GLY A 25 60.14 -7.63 36.32
N TYR A 26 60.13 -8.62 37.22
CA TYR A 26 59.11 -9.67 37.25
C TYR A 26 57.71 -9.12 37.47
N ARG A 27 57.52 -8.19 38.43
CA ARG A 27 56.21 -7.55 38.66
C ARG A 27 55.73 -6.72 37.47
N ARG A 28 56.64 -6.02 36.77
CA ARG A 28 56.31 -5.28 35.54
C ARG A 28 55.92 -6.19 34.38
N LEU A 29 56.52 -7.38 34.30
CA LEU A 29 56.19 -8.38 33.28
C LEU A 29 54.97 -9.24 33.63
N ALA A 30 54.66 -9.42 34.92
CA ALA A 30 53.49 -10.16 35.38
C ALA A 30 52.18 -9.35 35.28
N ALA A 31 52.22 -8.03 35.52
CA ALA A 31 51.06 -7.14 35.38
C ALA A 31 50.30 -7.21 34.03
N PRO A 32 50.97 -7.25 32.85
CA PRO A 32 50.28 -7.38 31.57
C PRO A 32 49.68 -8.78 31.33
N VAL A 33 50.16 -9.83 32.00
CA VAL A 33 49.58 -11.18 31.88
C VAL A 33 48.22 -11.25 32.58
N ASP A 34 48.11 -10.67 33.78
CA ASP A 34 46.84 -10.55 34.50
C ASP A 34 45.83 -9.67 33.75
N GLU A 35 46.28 -8.64 33.04
CA GLU A 35 45.43 -7.76 32.23
C GLU A 35 44.89 -8.49 30.97
N ILE A 36 45.72 -9.30 30.31
CA ILE A 36 45.30 -10.17 29.21
C ILE A 36 44.26 -11.20 29.69
N ASP A 37 44.49 -11.84 30.84
CA ASP A 37 43.56 -12.81 31.41
C ASP A 37 42.24 -12.17 31.84
N MET A 38 42.28 -10.96 32.40
CA MET A 38 41.09 -10.17 32.71
C MET A 38 40.29 -9.81 31.45
N HIS A 39 40.94 -9.34 30.38
CA HIS A 39 40.27 -9.05 29.11
C HIS A 39 39.72 -10.32 28.44
N ALA A 40 40.44 -11.44 28.50
CA ALA A 40 39.97 -12.73 28.00
C ALA A 40 38.75 -13.23 28.80
N ALA A 41 38.75 -13.06 30.13
CA ALA A 41 37.61 -13.38 30.98
C ALA A 41 36.39 -12.50 30.66
N ALA A 42 36.60 -11.18 30.48
CA ALA A 42 35.56 -10.25 30.08
C ALA A 42 34.96 -10.58 28.70
N ALA A 43 35.80 -10.95 27.72
CA ALA A 43 35.38 -11.39 26.40
C ALA A 43 34.57 -12.70 26.45
N ARG A 44 34.98 -13.67 27.28
CA ARG A 44 34.22 -14.92 27.49
C ARG A 44 32.86 -14.64 28.12
N LEU A 45 32.80 -13.73 29.09
CA LEU A 45 31.55 -13.32 29.73
C LEU A 45 30.62 -12.64 28.74
N SER A 46 31.13 -11.71 27.91
CA SER A 46 30.32 -11.02 26.90
C SER A 46 29.80 -11.98 25.82
N LEU A 47 30.61 -12.95 25.39
CA LEU A 47 30.17 -14.02 24.48
C LEU A 47 29.04 -14.85 25.09
N ARG A 48 29.15 -15.27 26.36
CA ARG A 48 28.07 -16.00 27.05
C ARG A 48 26.80 -15.16 27.22
N GLN A 49 26.94 -13.87 27.52
CA GLN A 49 25.79 -12.96 27.59
C GLN A 49 25.12 -12.78 26.22
N MET A 50 25.91 -12.65 25.14
CA MET A 50 25.39 -12.60 23.78
C MET A 50 24.69 -13.90 23.40
N GLU A 51 25.29 -15.05 23.72
CA GLU A 51 24.67 -16.37 23.48
C GLU A 51 23.33 -16.50 24.21
N GLY A 52 23.26 -16.08 25.47
CA GLY A 52 22.02 -16.07 26.24
C GLY A 52 20.94 -15.19 25.60
N ARG A 53 21.29 -13.97 25.16
CA ARG A 53 20.38 -13.05 24.47
C ARG A 53 19.91 -13.60 23.12
N LEU A 54 20.83 -14.16 22.33
CA LEU A 54 20.54 -14.79 21.03
C LEU A 54 19.63 -16.00 21.20
N ARG A 55 19.88 -16.84 22.22
CA ARG A 55 19.02 -18.00 22.49
C ARG A 55 17.62 -17.57 22.89
N LEU A 56 17.48 -16.52 23.70
CA LEU A 56 16.17 -15.98 24.06
C LEU A 56 15.46 -15.37 22.85
N SER A 57 16.16 -14.57 22.02
CA SER A 57 15.57 -13.97 20.82
C SER A 57 15.15 -15.02 19.78
N LEU A 58 15.94 -16.08 19.62
CA LEU A 58 15.59 -17.21 18.74
C LEU A 58 14.42 -18.04 19.28
N LYS A 59 14.29 -18.18 20.60
CA LYS A 59 13.13 -18.83 21.22
C LYS A 59 11.86 -18.00 21.06
N THR A 60 11.93 -16.69 21.30
CA THR A 60 10.76 -15.81 21.15
C THR A 60 10.35 -15.65 19.69
N ALA A 61 11.31 -15.58 18.76
CA ALA A 61 11.03 -15.61 17.32
C ALA A 61 10.33 -16.93 16.91
N ALA A 62 10.87 -18.07 17.36
CA ALA A 62 10.26 -19.38 17.08
C ALA A 62 8.82 -19.49 17.60
N ALA A 63 8.56 -19.06 18.85
CA ALA A 63 7.23 -19.09 19.43
C ALA A 63 6.24 -18.22 18.62
N ARG A 64 6.65 -17.02 18.19
CA ARG A 64 5.83 -16.15 17.33
C ARG A 64 5.57 -16.76 15.96
N ALA A 65 6.54 -17.45 15.39
CA ALA A 65 6.39 -18.11 14.10
C ALA A 65 5.40 -19.29 14.19
N GLU A 66 5.44 -20.04 15.28
CA GLU A 66 4.50 -21.14 15.54
C GLU A 66 3.07 -20.62 15.74
N GLU A 67 2.91 -19.55 16.52
CA GLU A 67 1.61 -18.86 16.71
C GLU A 67 1.06 -18.36 15.37
N ALA A 68 1.87 -17.66 14.57
CA ALA A 68 1.45 -17.16 13.25
C ALA A 68 1.08 -18.27 12.26
N ALA A 69 1.80 -19.41 12.30
CA ALA A 69 1.45 -20.58 11.49
C ALA A 69 0.13 -21.22 11.95
N GLY A 70 -0.07 -21.33 13.27
CA GLY A 70 -1.33 -21.80 13.86
C GLY A 70 -2.53 -20.94 13.48
N ASP A 71 -2.37 -19.62 13.53
CA ASP A 71 -3.39 -18.65 13.13
C ASP A 71 -3.74 -18.75 11.64
N LEU A 72 -2.74 -18.88 10.77
CA LEU A 72 -2.94 -19.05 9.33
C LEU A 72 -3.70 -20.35 9.02
N ASP A 73 -3.35 -21.44 9.68
CA ASP A 73 -4.03 -22.72 9.50
C ASP A 73 -5.45 -22.71 10.03
N ALA A 74 -5.68 -22.07 11.19
CA ALA A 74 -7.03 -21.86 11.73
C ALA A 74 -7.88 -21.02 10.77
N PHE A 75 -7.31 -19.96 10.20
CA PHE A 75 -7.95 -19.13 9.19
C PHE A 75 -8.31 -19.93 7.93
N LYS A 76 -7.36 -20.69 7.36
CA LYS A 76 -7.58 -21.52 6.17
C LYS A 76 -8.67 -22.56 6.40
N ARG A 77 -8.74 -23.17 7.59
CA ARG A 77 -9.82 -24.10 7.96
C ARG A 77 -11.18 -23.39 8.02
N ARG A 78 -11.25 -22.21 8.63
CA ARG A 78 -12.49 -21.42 8.78
C ARG A 78 -13.04 -20.94 7.44
N GLU A 79 -12.19 -20.37 6.60
CA GLU A 79 -12.58 -19.80 5.29
C GLU A 79 -12.54 -20.84 4.15
N GLN A 80 -11.99 -22.04 4.40
CA GLN A 80 -11.75 -23.10 3.40
C GLN A 80 -10.87 -22.68 2.21
N VAL A 81 -9.92 -21.78 2.45
CA VAL A 81 -8.96 -21.32 1.45
C VAL A 81 -7.87 -22.37 1.26
N ARG A 82 -7.74 -22.89 0.03
CA ARG A 82 -6.75 -23.91 -0.33
C ARG A 82 -5.54 -23.38 -1.09
N TRP A 83 -5.58 -22.13 -1.56
CA TRP A 83 -4.50 -21.52 -2.34
C TRP A 83 -3.55 -20.72 -1.46
N ARG A 84 -2.32 -20.52 -1.96
CA ARG A 84 -1.35 -19.58 -1.37
C ARG A 84 -1.81 -18.15 -1.61
N ALA A 85 -1.62 -17.27 -0.63
CA ALA A 85 -2.03 -15.87 -0.76
C ALA A 85 -1.39 -15.22 -2.00
N ARG A 86 -2.22 -14.55 -2.80
CA ARG A 86 -1.77 -13.78 -3.96
C ARG A 86 -1.53 -12.35 -3.52
N THR A 87 -0.28 -12.01 -3.26
CA THR A 87 0.15 -10.64 -3.00
C THR A 87 0.68 -10.02 -4.29
N PRO A 88 0.29 -8.78 -4.65
CA PRO A 88 0.86 -8.12 -5.82
C PRO A 88 2.36 -7.84 -5.60
N ASP A 89 3.18 -8.14 -6.62
CA ASP A 89 4.64 -7.93 -6.57
C ASP A 89 5.02 -6.45 -6.48
N SER A 90 4.19 -5.55 -7.05
CA SER A 90 4.39 -4.10 -6.96
C SER A 90 3.07 -3.33 -6.81
N LEU A 91 2.88 -2.69 -5.65
CA LEU A 91 1.75 -1.78 -5.42
C LEU A 91 1.82 -0.56 -6.36
N THR A 92 3.02 -0.06 -6.65
CA THR A 92 3.27 1.15 -7.43
C THR A 92 2.78 1.07 -8.87
N MET A 93 3.17 0.03 -9.63
CA MET A 93 2.72 -0.17 -11.01
C MET A 93 1.20 -0.30 -11.09
N SER A 94 0.67 -1.01 -10.11
CA SER A 94 -0.73 -1.37 -10.05
C SER A 94 -1.64 -0.17 -9.72
N THR A 95 -1.19 0.74 -8.84
CA THR A 95 -1.87 2.02 -8.55
C THR A 95 -1.64 3.02 -9.67
N GLY A 96 -0.45 3.03 -10.27
CA GLY A 96 -0.12 3.88 -11.42
C GLY A 96 -1.03 3.63 -12.62
N MET A 97 -1.40 2.37 -12.91
CA MET A 97 -2.37 2.05 -13.97
C MET A 97 -3.76 2.66 -13.70
N LEU A 98 -4.23 2.63 -12.45
CA LEU A 98 -5.52 3.23 -12.10
C LEU A 98 -5.47 4.76 -12.22
N VAL A 99 -4.42 5.39 -11.70
CA VAL A 99 -4.22 6.84 -11.83
C VAL A 99 -4.12 7.23 -13.30
N GLY A 100 -3.43 6.44 -14.12
CA GLY A 100 -3.38 6.63 -15.57
C GLY A 100 -4.74 6.52 -16.23
N LEU A 101 -5.56 5.53 -15.85
CA LEU A 101 -6.92 5.36 -16.36
C LEU A 101 -7.82 6.57 -16.02
N VAL A 102 -7.77 7.04 -14.77
CA VAL A 102 -8.47 8.24 -14.29
C VAL A 102 -7.99 9.48 -15.05
N ALA A 103 -6.68 9.64 -15.26
CA ALA A 103 -6.13 10.76 -16.01
C ALA A 103 -6.60 10.77 -17.47
N VAL A 104 -6.61 9.60 -18.14
CA VAL A 104 -7.11 9.45 -19.52
C VAL A 104 -8.60 9.80 -19.60
N GLU A 105 -9.42 9.32 -18.68
CA GLU A 105 -10.84 9.67 -18.60
C GLU A 105 -11.04 11.18 -18.41
N ALA A 106 -10.32 11.79 -17.47
CA ALA A 106 -10.42 13.22 -17.22
C ALA A 106 -10.01 14.06 -18.43
N ILE A 107 -8.92 13.70 -19.11
CA ILE A 107 -8.46 14.37 -20.34
C ILE A 107 -9.50 14.23 -21.46
N ALA A 108 -10.04 13.03 -21.66
CA ALA A 108 -11.05 12.80 -22.69
C ALA A 108 -12.37 13.52 -22.40
N SER A 109 -12.73 13.67 -21.11
CA SER A 109 -13.99 14.27 -20.68
C SER A 109 -13.94 15.79 -20.58
N ALA A 110 -12.76 16.39 -20.39
CA ALA A 110 -12.61 17.82 -20.18
C ALA A 110 -13.15 18.70 -21.33
N PRO A 111 -12.86 18.42 -22.62
CA PRO A 111 -13.44 19.18 -23.74
C PRO A 111 -14.96 19.05 -23.78
N ILE A 112 -15.48 17.87 -23.44
CA ILE A 112 -16.92 17.59 -23.46
C ILE A 112 -17.66 18.40 -22.39
N PHE A 113 -17.06 18.58 -21.21
CA PHE A 113 -17.61 19.44 -20.16
C PHE A 113 -17.40 20.93 -20.45
N ALA A 114 -16.31 21.30 -21.13
CA ALA A 114 -16.03 22.69 -21.49
C ALA A 114 -17.15 23.30 -22.34
N ASN A 115 -17.71 22.52 -23.28
CA ASN A 115 -18.83 22.96 -24.13
C ASN A 115 -20.13 23.24 -23.35
N ALA A 116 -20.27 22.63 -22.16
CA ALA A 116 -21.44 22.79 -21.30
C ALA A 116 -21.28 23.92 -20.26
N MET A 117 -20.10 24.56 -20.18
CA MET A 117 -19.74 25.49 -19.10
C MET A 117 -19.28 26.85 -19.62
N ASN A 118 -19.73 27.92 -18.97
CA ASN A 118 -19.35 29.30 -19.32
C ASN A 118 -17.85 29.60 -19.12
N GLY A 119 -17.18 28.90 -18.20
CA GLY A 119 -15.75 29.06 -17.93
C GLY A 119 -14.83 28.34 -18.93
N GLY A 120 -15.38 27.75 -19.99
CA GLY A 120 -14.62 27.10 -21.06
C GLY A 120 -13.75 25.94 -20.56
N LEU A 121 -12.59 25.77 -21.20
CA LEU A 121 -11.73 24.59 -21.00
C LEU A 121 -11.23 24.43 -19.55
N ALA A 122 -10.89 25.53 -18.88
CA ALA A 122 -10.39 25.48 -17.51
C ALA A 122 -11.43 24.91 -16.54
N GLN A 123 -12.69 25.34 -16.65
CA GLN A 123 -13.78 24.85 -15.81
C GLN A 123 -14.15 23.40 -16.18
N GLY A 124 -14.15 23.07 -17.47
CA GLY A 124 -14.37 21.71 -17.95
C GLY A 124 -13.33 20.72 -17.41
N TYR A 125 -12.06 21.13 -17.34
CA TYR A 125 -10.98 20.30 -16.78
C TYR A 125 -11.16 20.04 -15.28
N MET A 126 -11.47 21.07 -14.50
CA MET A 126 -11.72 20.94 -13.07
C MET A 126 -12.91 20.01 -12.77
N ALA A 127 -13.98 20.13 -13.55
CA ALA A 127 -15.14 19.25 -13.46
C ALA A 127 -14.78 17.81 -13.81
N ALA A 128 -14.10 17.59 -14.94
CA ALA A 128 -13.71 16.26 -15.40
C ALA A 128 -12.80 15.53 -14.39
N VAL A 129 -11.78 16.20 -13.86
CA VAL A 129 -10.87 15.63 -12.85
C VAL A 129 -11.63 15.28 -11.57
N THR A 130 -12.51 16.17 -11.11
CA THR A 130 -13.29 15.95 -9.88
C THR A 130 -14.26 14.79 -10.02
N LEU A 131 -15.00 14.74 -11.13
CA LEU A 131 -15.95 13.66 -11.41
C LEU A 131 -15.23 12.32 -11.58
N SER A 132 -14.13 12.29 -12.33
CA SER A 132 -13.31 11.09 -12.54
C SER A 132 -12.71 10.57 -11.23
N ALA A 133 -12.17 11.45 -10.39
CA ALA A 133 -11.62 11.08 -9.08
C ALA A 133 -12.68 10.51 -8.14
N LEU A 134 -13.87 11.13 -8.08
CA LEU A 134 -14.99 10.63 -7.28
C LEU A 134 -15.47 9.27 -7.79
N ASN A 135 -15.64 9.13 -9.11
CA ASN A 135 -16.06 7.88 -9.75
C ASN A 135 -15.08 6.73 -9.44
N ALA A 136 -13.78 6.97 -9.60
CA ALA A 136 -12.74 6.01 -9.25
C ALA A 136 -12.70 5.69 -7.74
N SER A 137 -12.95 6.68 -6.88
CA SER A 137 -13.00 6.47 -5.43
C SER A 137 -14.17 5.57 -5.03
N ILE A 138 -15.36 5.80 -5.59
CA ILE A 138 -16.55 4.97 -5.38
C ILE A 138 -16.27 3.53 -5.81
N GLY A 139 -15.70 3.35 -7.01
CA GLY A 139 -15.33 2.03 -7.51
C GLY A 139 -14.28 1.35 -6.61
N MET A 140 -13.24 2.07 -6.19
CA MET A 140 -12.21 1.53 -5.32
C MET A 140 -12.77 1.07 -3.97
N ILE A 141 -13.63 1.87 -3.33
CA ILE A 141 -14.30 1.53 -2.07
C ILE A 141 -15.19 0.30 -2.26
N GLY A 142 -16.00 0.27 -3.32
CA GLY A 142 -16.88 -0.86 -3.63
C GLY A 142 -16.13 -2.16 -3.93
N GLY A 143 -14.97 -2.06 -4.56
CA GLY A 143 -14.09 -3.19 -4.82
C GLY A 143 -13.42 -3.69 -3.55
N PHE A 144 -12.82 -2.77 -2.80
CA PHE A 144 -12.03 -3.09 -1.60
C PHE A 144 -12.89 -3.63 -0.46
N PHE A 145 -13.98 -2.94 -0.10
CA PHE A 145 -14.86 -3.35 1.00
C PHE A 145 -15.99 -4.26 0.53
N GLY A 146 -16.48 -4.08 -0.69
CA GLY A 146 -17.61 -4.88 -1.16
C GLY A 146 -17.18 -6.24 -1.70
N ILE A 147 -16.46 -6.24 -2.83
CA ILE A 147 -16.13 -7.48 -3.57
C ILE A 147 -15.25 -8.42 -2.74
N ARG A 148 -14.30 -7.90 -1.95
CA ARG A 148 -13.45 -8.75 -1.10
C ARG A 148 -14.25 -9.40 0.03
N TYR A 149 -15.17 -8.67 0.66
CA TYR A 149 -15.97 -9.24 1.75
C TYR A 149 -17.07 -10.19 1.24
N LEU A 150 -17.49 -10.07 -0.01
CA LEU A 150 -18.33 -11.08 -0.68
C LEU A 150 -17.69 -12.47 -0.75
N GLN A 151 -16.36 -12.54 -0.68
CA GLN A 151 -15.60 -13.80 -0.72
C GLN A 151 -15.45 -14.46 0.66
N ARG A 152 -15.86 -13.79 1.75
CA ARG A 152 -15.90 -14.38 3.09
C ARG A 152 -16.93 -15.50 3.16
N ARG A 153 -16.65 -16.53 3.94
CA ARG A 153 -17.60 -17.61 4.21
C ARG A 153 -18.70 -17.20 5.19
N GLY A 154 -18.40 -16.30 6.13
CA GLY A 154 -19.36 -15.80 7.11
C GLY A 154 -20.50 -15.03 6.45
N ARG A 155 -21.74 -15.49 6.65
CA ARG A 155 -22.94 -14.92 5.99
C ARG A 155 -23.11 -13.43 6.23
N THR A 156 -22.88 -12.95 7.46
CA THR A 156 -23.05 -11.53 7.83
C THR A 156 -22.11 -10.62 7.04
N LEU A 157 -20.81 -10.94 7.03
CA LEU A 157 -19.81 -10.17 6.29
C LEU A 157 -20.02 -10.25 4.78
N LYS A 158 -20.48 -11.41 4.29
CA LYS A 158 -20.82 -11.59 2.88
C LYS A 158 -22.00 -10.72 2.44
N VAL A 159 -23.06 -10.66 3.25
CA VAL A 159 -24.23 -9.79 2.99
C VAL A 159 -23.82 -8.32 3.04
N LEU A 160 -23.05 -7.91 4.05
CA LEU A 160 -22.58 -6.54 4.17
C LEU A 160 -21.68 -6.13 3.00
N GLY A 161 -20.76 -7.03 2.58
CA GLY A 161 -19.95 -6.84 1.38
C GLY A 161 -20.80 -6.72 0.12
N GLY A 162 -21.83 -7.57 -0.03
CA GLY A 162 -22.77 -7.51 -1.14
C GLY A 162 -23.55 -6.20 -1.19
N LEU A 163 -24.05 -5.73 -0.05
CA LEU A 163 -24.73 -4.43 0.07
C LEU A 163 -23.78 -3.28 -0.27
N CYS A 164 -22.53 -3.33 0.19
CA CYS A 164 -21.52 -2.33 -0.14
C CYS A 164 -21.19 -2.31 -1.64
N THR A 165 -21.01 -3.47 -2.28
CA THR A 165 -20.82 -3.54 -3.74
C THR A 165 -22.04 -3.03 -4.49
N ALA A 166 -23.25 -3.44 -4.10
CA ALA A 166 -24.48 -2.99 -4.74
C ALA A 166 -24.66 -1.48 -4.61
N ALA A 167 -24.39 -0.91 -3.43
CA ALA A 167 -24.42 0.53 -3.20
C ALA A 167 -23.37 1.27 -4.03
N ALA A 168 -22.13 0.76 -4.12
CA ALA A 168 -21.07 1.37 -4.91
C ALA A 168 -21.37 1.33 -6.41
N VAL A 169 -21.87 0.20 -6.93
CA VAL A 169 -22.30 0.07 -8.33
C VAL A 169 -23.49 0.97 -8.61
N GLY A 170 -24.52 0.94 -7.76
CA GLY A 170 -25.71 1.77 -7.92
C GLY A 170 -25.40 3.25 -7.87
N PHE A 171 -24.59 3.69 -6.91
CA PHE A 171 -24.17 5.08 -6.78
C PHE A 171 -23.23 5.50 -7.92
N GLY A 172 -22.30 4.64 -8.33
CA GLY A 172 -21.44 4.89 -9.49
C GLY A 172 -22.23 5.02 -10.79
N LEU A 173 -23.19 4.13 -11.05
CA LEU A 173 -24.07 4.23 -12.21
C LEU A 173 -24.92 5.51 -12.17
N PHE A 174 -25.53 5.80 -11.02
CA PHE A 174 -26.27 7.03 -10.80
C PHE A 174 -25.41 8.26 -11.09
N PHE A 175 -24.18 8.29 -10.59
CA PHE A 175 -23.27 9.42 -10.76
C PHE A 175 -22.87 9.63 -12.23
N ASN A 176 -22.59 8.56 -12.96
CA ASN A 176 -22.24 8.64 -14.38
C ASN A 176 -23.44 9.06 -15.25
N VAL A 177 -24.63 8.53 -14.99
CA VAL A 177 -25.86 8.95 -15.65
C VAL A 177 -26.16 10.41 -15.33
N PHE A 178 -26.03 10.81 -14.06
CA PHE A 178 -26.24 12.19 -13.63
C PHE A 178 -25.29 13.16 -14.35
N ALA A 179 -23.98 12.87 -14.38
CA ALA A 179 -23.01 13.73 -15.05
C ALA A 179 -23.28 13.87 -16.55
N SER A 180 -23.63 12.76 -17.20
CA SER A 180 -24.00 12.69 -18.62
C SER A 180 -25.26 13.52 -18.92
N LEU A 181 -26.34 13.32 -18.14
CA LEU A 181 -27.59 14.07 -18.29
C LEU A 181 -27.44 15.56 -17.95
N TRP A 182 -26.68 15.89 -16.92
CA TRP A 182 -26.42 17.27 -16.53
C TRP A 182 -25.74 18.04 -17.66
N ARG A 183 -24.73 17.44 -18.30
CA ARG A 183 -24.06 18.04 -19.48
C ARG A 183 -25.04 18.22 -20.63
N ALA A 184 -25.80 17.19 -21.00
CA ALA A 184 -26.75 17.28 -22.10
C ALA A 184 -27.80 18.39 -21.88
N ARG A 185 -28.36 18.49 -20.66
CA ARG A 185 -29.27 19.58 -20.29
C ARG A 185 -28.62 20.95 -20.30
N SER A 186 -27.36 21.06 -19.93
CA SER A 186 -26.62 22.32 -19.91
C SER A 186 -26.35 22.83 -21.33
N VAL A 187 -26.05 21.93 -22.27
CA VAL A 187 -25.90 22.24 -23.70
C VAL A 187 -27.24 22.69 -24.29
N GLU A 188 -28.33 21.94 -24.06
CA GLU A 188 -29.67 22.35 -24.52
C GLU A 188 -30.05 23.75 -23.99
N ALA A 189 -29.74 24.05 -22.73
CA ALA A 189 -30.01 25.37 -22.15
C ALA A 189 -29.21 26.49 -22.82
N LEU A 190 -27.95 26.22 -23.20
CA LEU A 190 -27.09 27.17 -23.90
C LEU A 190 -27.61 27.42 -25.33
N GLU A 191 -27.92 26.36 -26.07
CA GLU A 191 -28.48 26.45 -27.43
C GLU A 191 -29.82 27.20 -27.45
N ARG A 192 -30.70 26.95 -26.47
CA ARG A 192 -31.96 27.71 -26.30
C ARG A 192 -31.70 29.19 -26.04
N ALA A 193 -30.73 29.52 -25.19
CA ALA A 193 -30.36 30.92 -24.92
C ALA A 193 -29.81 31.62 -26.18
N GLU A 194 -29.04 30.90 -27.01
CA GLU A 194 -28.55 31.40 -28.28
C GLU A 194 -29.66 31.59 -29.32
N ALA A 195 -30.59 30.64 -29.41
CA ALA A 195 -31.77 30.74 -30.28
C ALA A 195 -32.65 31.95 -29.92
N LEU A 196 -32.89 32.18 -28.63
CA LEU A 196 -33.62 33.37 -28.14
C LEU A 196 -32.89 34.68 -28.49
N ARG A 197 -31.55 34.71 -28.40
CA ARG A 197 -30.74 35.87 -28.81
C ARG A 197 -30.76 36.08 -30.32
N ALA A 198 -30.77 35.01 -31.11
CA ALA A 198 -30.88 35.06 -32.57
C ALA A 198 -32.25 35.61 -32.99
N MET A 199 -33.33 35.14 -32.36
CA MET A 199 -34.69 35.65 -32.53
C MET A 199 -34.78 37.14 -32.22
N ALA A 200 -34.21 37.59 -31.10
CA ALA A 200 -34.16 39.01 -30.74
C ALA A 200 -33.40 39.88 -31.76
N LYS A 201 -32.46 39.28 -32.51
CA LYS A 201 -31.69 39.94 -33.57
C LYS A 201 -32.31 39.76 -34.97
N GLY A 202 -33.51 39.19 -35.06
CA GLY A 202 -34.21 38.94 -36.33
C GLY A 202 -33.54 37.91 -37.23
N LYS A 203 -32.66 37.05 -36.69
CA LYS A 203 -32.03 35.95 -37.43
C LYS A 203 -32.91 34.70 -37.42
N SER A 204 -32.84 33.91 -38.48
CA SER A 204 -33.48 32.59 -38.52
C SER A 204 -32.88 31.67 -37.46
N PHE A 205 -33.72 30.88 -36.81
CA PHE A 205 -33.35 29.87 -35.82
C PHE A 205 -34.28 28.67 -35.97
N ASP A 206 -33.85 27.52 -35.48
CA ASP A 206 -34.64 26.30 -35.54
C ASP A 206 -35.66 26.25 -34.39
N ALA A 207 -36.95 26.22 -34.72
CA ALA A 207 -38.05 26.21 -33.74
C ALA A 207 -38.07 24.93 -32.87
N GLU A 208 -37.48 23.84 -33.35
CA GLU A 208 -37.35 22.56 -32.63
C GLU A 208 -36.48 22.71 -31.36
N ILE A 209 -35.44 23.56 -31.40
CA ILE A 209 -34.54 23.83 -30.25
C ILE A 209 -35.32 24.46 -29.08
N LEU A 210 -36.32 25.30 -29.38
CA LEU A 210 -37.17 25.94 -28.38
C LEU A 210 -38.24 24.99 -27.80
N ALA A 211 -38.72 24.02 -28.59
CA ALA A 211 -39.77 23.09 -28.17
C ALA A 211 -39.27 22.11 -27.09
N GLY A 212 -37.98 21.75 -27.11
CA GLY A 212 -37.24 21.42 -25.91
C GLY A 212 -37.82 20.35 -24.98
N GLN A 213 -38.26 19.21 -25.50
CA GLN A 213 -38.71 18.04 -24.72
C GLN A 213 -38.11 16.75 -25.27
N SER A 214 -36.83 16.56 -25.00
CA SER A 214 -36.16 15.27 -25.11
C SER A 214 -36.42 14.45 -23.83
N ASP A 215 -36.98 13.26 -24.00
CA ASP A 215 -37.12 12.26 -22.95
C ASP A 215 -35.72 11.81 -22.46
N VAL A 216 -35.60 11.34 -21.21
CA VAL A 216 -34.30 11.05 -20.58
C VAL A 216 -33.50 9.99 -21.35
N LEU A 217 -34.19 8.94 -21.81
CA LEU A 217 -33.57 7.90 -22.63
C LEU A 217 -33.18 8.42 -24.01
N SER A 218 -34.03 9.23 -24.63
CA SER A 218 -33.70 9.87 -25.89
C SER A 218 -32.47 10.76 -25.75
N LEU A 219 -32.35 11.53 -24.67
CA LEU A 219 -31.18 12.40 -24.41
C LEU A 219 -29.86 11.62 -24.26
N LEU A 220 -29.92 10.40 -23.72
CA LEU A 220 -28.74 9.54 -23.55
C LEU A 220 -28.30 8.85 -24.84
N PHE A 221 -29.23 8.53 -25.73
CA PHE A 221 -28.99 7.77 -26.95
C PHE A 221 -29.18 8.57 -28.25
N ASP A 222 -29.49 9.87 -28.16
CA ASP A 222 -29.61 10.73 -29.32
C ASP A 222 -28.24 10.90 -30.00
N THR A 223 -28.20 10.56 -31.27
CA THR A 223 -27.06 10.75 -32.16
C THR A 223 -26.58 12.21 -32.23
N ARG A 224 -27.45 13.21 -31.99
CA ARG A 224 -27.07 14.62 -31.90
C ARG A 224 -26.16 14.92 -30.71
N HIS A 225 -26.16 14.06 -29.69
CA HIS A 225 -25.39 14.21 -28.46
C HIS A 225 -24.50 13.01 -28.19
N GLY A 226 -23.82 12.48 -29.22
CA GLY A 226 -22.90 11.34 -29.07
C GLY A 226 -21.84 11.51 -27.96
N GLU A 227 -21.46 12.75 -27.65
CA GLU A 227 -20.56 13.07 -26.52
C GLU A 227 -21.12 12.67 -25.15
N THR A 228 -22.44 12.72 -24.96
CA THR A 228 -23.16 12.33 -23.74
C THR A 228 -23.03 10.81 -23.49
N PHE A 229 -23.13 10.02 -24.55
CA PHE A 229 -22.92 8.57 -24.51
C PHE A 229 -21.44 8.20 -24.27
N ILE A 230 -20.50 8.94 -24.88
CA ILE A 230 -19.07 8.76 -24.66
C ILE A 230 -18.71 8.99 -23.19
N LEU A 231 -19.22 10.07 -22.58
CA LEU A 231 -19.01 10.35 -21.15
C LEU A 231 -19.51 9.21 -20.26
N LEU A 232 -20.72 8.71 -20.52
CA LEU A 232 -21.30 7.59 -19.77
C LEU A 232 -20.42 6.34 -19.88
N THR A 233 -19.93 6.05 -21.09
CA THR A 233 -19.12 4.86 -21.38
C THR A 233 -17.74 4.96 -20.74
N LEU A 234 -17.06 6.11 -20.87
CA LEU A 234 -15.77 6.36 -20.22
C LEU A 234 -15.90 6.25 -18.70
N GLY A 235 -16.95 6.87 -18.15
CA GLY A 235 -17.35 6.77 -16.76
C GLY A 235 -17.49 5.34 -16.26
N LEU A 236 -18.20 4.50 -17.02
CA LEU A 236 -18.39 3.10 -16.67
C LEU A 236 -17.09 2.30 -16.74
N ILE A 237 -16.23 2.57 -17.73
CA ILE A 237 -14.91 1.91 -17.85
C ILE A 237 -14.07 2.19 -16.61
N VAL A 238 -14.00 3.45 -16.16
CA VAL A 238 -13.22 3.80 -14.96
C VAL A 238 -13.84 3.22 -13.69
N LEU A 239 -15.17 3.23 -13.57
CA LEU A 239 -15.85 2.61 -12.45
C LEU A 239 -15.53 1.11 -12.35
N ILE A 240 -15.63 0.37 -13.47
CA ILE A 240 -15.30 -1.05 -13.53
C ILE A 240 -13.82 -1.28 -13.24
N GLY A 241 -12.93 -0.49 -13.85
CA GLY A 241 -11.49 -0.56 -13.62
C GLY A 241 -11.15 -0.36 -12.14
N ALA A 242 -11.75 0.64 -11.49
CA ALA A 242 -11.59 0.92 -10.08
C ALA A 242 -12.19 -0.18 -9.17
N LEU A 243 -13.34 -0.75 -9.53
CA LEU A 243 -13.95 -1.89 -8.81
C LEU A 243 -13.05 -3.12 -8.85
N VAL A 244 -12.60 -3.51 -10.03
CA VAL A 244 -11.67 -4.64 -10.21
C VAL A 244 -10.38 -4.37 -9.44
N LYS A 245 -9.86 -3.14 -9.55
CA LYS A 245 -8.63 -2.75 -8.88
C LYS A 245 -8.77 -2.75 -7.35
N GLY A 246 -9.88 -2.26 -6.82
CA GLY A 246 -10.16 -2.32 -5.39
C GLY A 246 -10.26 -3.76 -4.87
N ALA A 247 -10.81 -4.66 -5.68
CA ALA A 247 -11.02 -6.05 -5.31
C ALA A 247 -9.72 -6.88 -5.26
N THR A 248 -8.83 -6.72 -6.24
CA THR A 248 -7.65 -7.58 -6.42
C THR A 248 -6.31 -6.87 -6.23
N GLY A 249 -6.33 -5.54 -6.18
CA GLY A 249 -5.12 -4.74 -6.38
C GLY A 249 -4.24 -4.51 -5.15
N PHE A 250 -4.77 -4.73 -3.94
CA PHE A 250 -4.07 -4.37 -2.70
C PHE A 250 -3.48 -5.58 -1.97
N ASP A 251 -4.21 -6.70 -1.90
CA ASP A 251 -3.80 -7.93 -1.24
C ASP A 251 -4.71 -9.08 -1.71
N ASP A 252 -4.59 -10.29 -1.14
CA ASP A 252 -5.36 -11.46 -1.57
C ASP A 252 -6.89 -11.20 -1.63
N PRO A 253 -7.62 -11.74 -2.62
CA PRO A 253 -9.06 -11.52 -2.75
C PRO A 253 -9.86 -11.80 -1.47
N VAL A 254 -9.43 -12.76 -0.65
CA VAL A 254 -9.98 -13.00 0.69
C VAL A 254 -9.28 -12.08 1.70
N PRO A 255 -10.03 -11.20 2.41
CA PRO A 255 -9.42 -10.28 3.38
C PRO A 255 -8.62 -11.03 4.45
N ASP A 256 -7.55 -10.42 4.95
CA ASP A 256 -6.58 -10.91 5.95
C ASP A 256 -5.68 -12.08 5.54
N HIS A 257 -6.00 -12.83 4.47
CA HIS A 257 -5.22 -14.02 4.07
C HIS A 257 -3.76 -13.68 3.76
N GLY A 258 -3.52 -12.59 3.02
CA GLY A 258 -2.17 -12.15 2.70
C GLY A 258 -1.39 -11.63 3.88
N ALA A 259 -2.03 -10.91 4.81
CA ALA A 259 -1.39 -10.44 6.04
C ALA A 259 -0.93 -11.60 6.94
N LEU A 260 -1.80 -12.60 7.14
CA LEU A 260 -1.48 -13.81 7.89
C LEU A 260 -0.39 -14.65 7.22
N THR A 261 -0.41 -14.73 5.89
CA THR A 261 0.64 -15.42 5.13
C THR A 261 2.00 -14.73 5.30
N ARG A 262 2.06 -13.40 5.20
CA ARG A 262 3.30 -12.63 5.43
C ARG A 262 3.80 -12.76 6.87
N ALA A 263 2.90 -12.82 7.85
CA ALA A 263 3.27 -13.04 9.25
C ALA A 263 3.92 -14.42 9.45
N ALA A 264 3.36 -15.47 8.83
CA ALA A 264 3.91 -16.83 8.87
C ALA A 264 5.23 -16.97 8.08
N GLU A 265 5.38 -16.25 6.96
CA GLU A 265 6.56 -16.36 6.07
C GLU A 265 7.77 -15.51 6.52
N ARG A 266 7.59 -14.50 7.39
CA ARG A 266 8.67 -13.61 7.86
C ARG A 266 9.77 -14.29 8.69
N ASP A 267 9.58 -15.52 9.17
CA ASP A 267 10.60 -16.27 9.91
C ASP A 267 11.28 -17.36 9.05
N PRO A 268 12.62 -17.31 8.85
CA PRO A 268 13.38 -18.16 7.91
C PRO A 268 13.29 -19.68 8.15
N ARG A 269 12.74 -20.16 9.28
CA ARG A 269 12.49 -21.60 9.47
C ARG A 269 11.31 -22.11 8.64
N CYS A 270 10.33 -21.27 8.32
CA CYS A 270 9.15 -21.68 7.56
C CYS A 270 9.42 -21.75 6.04
N GLY A 271 10.30 -20.88 5.52
CA GLY A 271 10.68 -20.87 4.10
C GLY A 271 11.44 -22.14 3.63
N ARG A 272 12.10 -22.85 4.56
CA ARG A 272 12.87 -24.07 4.24
C ARG A 272 12.05 -25.35 4.29
N VAL A 273 10.92 -25.36 5.02
CA VAL A 273 10.05 -26.55 5.11
C VAL A 273 9.07 -26.61 3.93
N MET A 274 8.64 -25.46 3.37
CA MET A 274 7.75 -25.45 2.21
C MET A 274 8.44 -25.76 0.87
N THR A 275 9.76 -25.61 0.77
CA THR A 275 10.51 -25.92 -0.47
C THR A 275 10.90 -27.40 -0.60
N MET A 276 10.71 -28.22 0.44
CA MET A 276 11.02 -29.66 0.44
C MET A 276 9.80 -30.58 0.23
N ARG A 277 8.60 -30.03 0.00
CA ARG A 277 7.46 -30.79 -0.54
C ARG A 277 7.18 -30.33 -1.98
N ARG A 278 8.08 -30.68 -2.89
CA ARG A 278 7.77 -30.79 -4.32
C ARG A 278 7.49 -32.25 -4.62
#